data_AF-A0A4Q8U6D9-F1
#
_entry.id   AF-A0A4Q8U6D9-F1
#
_cell.length_a   1.000
_cell.length_b   1.000
_cell.length_c   1.000
_cell.angle_alpha   90.00
_cell.angle_beta   90.00
_cell.angle_gamma   90.00
#
_symmetry.space_group_name_H-M   'P 1'
#
loop_
_entity.id
_entity.type
_entity.pdbx_description
1 polymer ?
#
loop_
_entity_poly.entity_id
_entity_poly.type
_entity_poly.pdbx_seq_one_letter_code
_entity_poly.pdbx_strand_id
1 'polypeptide(L)'
;MKKLISIISLCVLLITFYLFYPQQKEPNKDLNSLDELIPVLMEDASIPGLAVAKIENGEVVYVDTFGFANIEEKKFVTKDTLFNIASISKPIMGVILLQLVDQKKLALDSDINEYSSFTIDNPFLQNEVITLRHLASHSSGIDDYYDPKSYSENKDSPVGLRSHLKDRLVNSGEYYNEGRYYLEYTPGSQRKYSNLGAALAGHLVEEVTGMNLAEYAKKHLFPLLGMPSAGWLLSDVNVANIAVPYEVEQCVPWFYLCANSEDTLVNYAINQFVNPPNQYKRFVPYPHFGNPQYPDGGVRASIQELSNFLKHVLSNSDLDGKPILSERMYNEMFHLQLDSSVSDSQRFFWRDRNNLIGHMGSDLGTFAAVYFNLDIKDGFIILMNRGMDSKSASAMRRIAKTLMQNHYSI
;
A
#
# COMPACT_ATOMS: atom_id res chain seq x y z
N MET A 1 52.26 3.21 -24.85
CA MET A 1 52.69 3.70 -23.51
C MET A 1 51.89 4.90 -23.02
N LYS A 2 51.83 6.06 -23.71
CA LYS A 2 51.08 7.25 -23.23
C LYS A 2 49.60 7.01 -22.92
N LYS A 3 48.86 6.27 -23.77
CA LYS A 3 47.45 5.90 -23.51
C LYS A 3 47.29 5.03 -22.26
N LEU A 4 48.18 4.06 -22.06
CA LEU A 4 48.16 3.17 -20.90
C LEU A 4 48.46 3.93 -19.60
N ILE A 5 49.45 4.83 -19.62
CA ILE A 5 49.76 5.71 -18.49
C ILE A 5 48.57 6.63 -18.19
N SER A 6 47.91 7.19 -19.21
CA SER A 6 46.73 8.04 -19.02
C SER A 6 45.55 7.30 -18.42
N ILE A 7 45.33 6.03 -18.81
CA ILE A 7 44.29 5.18 -18.23
C ILE A 7 44.63 4.84 -16.78
N ILE A 8 45.87 4.45 -16.49
CA ILE A 8 46.30 4.14 -15.13
C ILE A 8 46.18 5.36 -14.23
N SER A 9 46.60 6.55 -14.68
CA SER A 9 46.47 7.79 -13.90
C SER A 9 45.01 8.13 -13.62
N LEU A 10 44.11 7.93 -14.60
CA LEU A 10 42.67 8.14 -14.40
C LEU A 10 42.10 7.12 -13.41
N CYS A 11 42.46 5.84 -13.51
CA CYS A 11 42.04 4.80 -12.57
C CYS A 11 42.55 5.08 -11.15
N VAL A 12 43.81 5.50 -10.99
CA VAL A 12 44.39 5.85 -9.68
C VAL A 12 43.70 7.09 -9.10
N LEU A 13 43.36 8.08 -9.93
CA LEU A 13 42.61 9.25 -9.49
C LEU A 13 41.19 8.86 -9.04
N LEU A 14 40.50 8.01 -9.79
CA LEU A 14 39.16 7.51 -9.44
C LEU A 14 39.18 6.63 -8.19
N ILE A 15 40.21 5.80 -8.01
CA ILE A 15 40.38 4.94 -6.82
C ILE A 15 40.73 5.78 -5.59
N THR A 16 41.65 6.73 -5.71
CA THR A 16 41.95 7.64 -4.59
C THR A 16 40.73 8.47 -4.23
N PHE A 17 39.99 8.98 -5.21
CA PHE A 17 38.73 9.67 -4.99
C PHE A 17 37.72 8.80 -4.23
N TYR A 18 37.55 7.55 -4.66
CA TYR A 18 36.68 6.58 -3.99
C TYR A 18 37.10 6.32 -2.54
N LEU A 19 38.40 6.13 -2.30
CA LEU A 19 38.94 5.83 -0.96
C LEU A 19 38.85 7.00 0.01
N PHE A 20 38.86 8.24 -0.49
CA PHE A 20 38.73 9.45 0.33
C PHE A 20 37.30 10.02 0.35
N TYR A 21 36.36 9.38 -0.34
CA TYR A 21 34.96 9.79 -0.33
C TYR A 21 34.31 9.45 1.02
N PRO A 22 33.67 10.43 1.71
CA PRO A 22 32.96 10.13 2.94
C PRO A 22 31.74 9.26 2.61
N GLN A 23 31.76 7.99 3.02
CA GLN A 23 30.60 7.10 2.92
C GLN A 23 29.75 7.18 4.19
N GLN A 24 28.44 7.00 4.05
CA GLN A 24 27.58 6.80 5.21
C GLN A 24 27.99 5.53 5.95
N LYS A 25 28.14 5.64 7.28
CA LYS A 25 28.51 4.50 8.11
C LYS A 25 27.35 3.52 8.18
N GLU A 26 27.62 2.25 7.90
CA GLU A 26 26.62 1.18 8.05
C GLU A 26 26.14 1.07 9.50
N PRO A 27 24.82 0.86 9.72
CA PRO A 27 24.25 0.78 11.05
C PRO A 27 24.71 -0.48 11.80
N ASN A 28 24.82 -0.38 13.14
CA ASN A 28 25.19 -1.53 13.97
C ASN A 28 24.13 -2.65 13.83
N LYS A 29 24.60 -3.88 13.57
CA LYS A 29 23.75 -5.06 13.36
C LYS A 29 23.24 -5.68 14.67
N ASP A 30 23.84 -5.32 15.80
CA ASP A 30 23.55 -5.94 17.10
C ASP A 30 22.49 -5.19 17.93
N LEU A 31 21.88 -4.13 17.40
CA LEU A 31 20.77 -3.42 18.05
C LEU A 31 19.48 -4.24 17.95
N ASN A 32 18.89 -4.56 19.10
CA ASN A 32 17.66 -5.35 19.24
C ASN A 32 16.50 -4.59 19.93
N SER A 33 16.78 -3.46 20.60
CA SER A 33 15.71 -2.58 21.12
C SER A 33 15.13 -1.75 19.99
N LEU A 34 13.79 -1.71 19.85
CA LEU A 34 13.12 -0.92 18.80
C LEU A 34 13.48 0.57 18.91
N ASP A 35 13.54 1.11 20.12
CA ASP A 35 13.81 2.53 20.38
C ASP A 35 15.23 2.96 19.97
N GLU A 36 16.19 2.03 19.99
CA GLU A 36 17.57 2.28 19.53
C GLU A 36 17.73 1.95 18.05
N LEU A 37 17.07 0.88 17.59
CA LEU A 37 17.18 0.37 16.24
C LEU A 37 16.54 1.30 15.21
N ILE A 38 15.31 1.75 15.48
CA ILE A 38 14.51 2.50 14.52
C ILE A 38 15.19 3.82 14.13
N PRO A 39 15.65 4.68 15.06
CA PRO A 39 16.31 5.94 14.69
C PRO A 39 17.53 5.72 13.80
N VAL A 40 18.34 4.70 14.10
CA VAL A 40 19.54 4.35 13.33
C VAL A 40 19.17 3.90 11.91
N LEU A 41 18.13 3.08 11.76
CA LEU A 41 17.64 2.64 10.46
C LEU A 41 16.99 3.78 9.66
N MET A 42 16.26 4.67 10.32
CA MET A 42 15.68 5.85 9.69
C MET A 42 16.75 6.80 9.18
N GLU A 43 17.83 6.99 9.93
CA GLU A 43 18.97 7.79 9.50
C GLU A 43 19.68 7.16 8.30
N ASP A 44 19.98 5.86 8.33
CA ASP A 44 20.65 5.16 7.22
C ASP A 44 19.81 5.15 5.93
N ALA A 45 18.52 4.83 6.09
CA ALA A 45 17.61 4.77 4.97
C ALA A 45 17.13 6.15 4.53
N SER A 46 17.30 7.22 5.32
CA SER A 46 16.70 8.54 5.04
C SER A 46 15.18 8.47 5.03
N ILE A 47 14.61 8.11 6.17
CA ILE A 47 13.16 8.05 6.40
C ILE A 47 12.76 9.30 7.18
N PRO A 48 11.89 10.19 6.63
CA PRO A 48 11.45 11.39 7.34
C PRO A 48 10.67 11.08 8.60
N GLY A 49 9.65 10.24 8.48
CA GLY A 49 8.70 9.91 9.54
C GLY A 49 8.24 8.46 9.43
N LEU A 50 8.01 7.86 10.59
CA LEU A 50 7.64 6.46 10.73
C LEU A 50 6.65 6.30 11.89
N ALA A 51 5.66 5.45 11.72
CA ALA A 51 4.83 4.96 12.81
C ALA A 51 4.77 3.43 12.76
N VAL A 52 4.86 2.78 13.92
CA VAL A 52 4.85 1.32 14.03
C VAL A 52 3.90 0.87 15.13
N ALA A 53 3.32 -0.31 14.96
CA ALA A 53 2.53 -0.97 15.99
C ALA A 53 2.80 -2.46 16.04
N LYS A 54 2.63 -3.04 17.23
CA LYS A 54 2.68 -4.48 17.49
C LYS A 54 1.38 -4.94 18.13
N ILE A 55 0.86 -6.03 17.60
CA ILE A 55 -0.29 -6.74 18.11
C ILE A 55 0.23 -8.06 18.68
N GLU A 56 -0.13 -8.39 19.92
CA GLU A 56 0.14 -9.70 20.54
C GLU A 56 -1.16 -10.25 21.11
N ASN A 57 -1.46 -11.52 20.81
CA ASN A 57 -2.67 -12.20 21.27
C ASN A 57 -3.97 -11.41 20.97
N GLY A 58 -4.02 -10.72 19.83
CA GLY A 58 -5.17 -9.91 19.40
C GLY A 58 -5.28 -8.53 20.06
N GLU A 59 -4.32 -8.14 20.90
CA GLU A 59 -4.32 -6.85 21.59
C GLU A 59 -3.15 -5.97 21.14
N VAL A 60 -3.37 -4.65 21.12
CA VAL A 60 -2.33 -3.68 20.74
C VAL A 60 -1.41 -3.47 21.93
N VAL A 61 -0.17 -3.99 21.86
CA VAL A 61 0.79 -3.97 22.97
C VAL A 61 1.87 -2.91 22.83
N TYR A 62 2.10 -2.40 21.61
CA TYR A 62 3.08 -1.35 21.35
C TYR A 62 2.60 -0.48 20.19
N VAL A 63 2.72 0.84 20.35
CA VAL A 63 2.52 1.84 19.30
C VAL A 63 3.52 2.95 19.55
N ASP A 64 4.36 3.23 18.56
CA ASP A 64 5.36 4.29 18.64
C ASP A 64 5.57 5.00 17.30
N THR A 65 6.13 6.21 17.38
CA THR A 65 6.21 7.15 16.27
C THR A 65 7.54 7.90 16.30
N PHE A 66 8.10 8.12 15.12
CA PHE A 66 9.45 8.66 14.96
C PHE A 66 9.49 9.69 13.84
N GLY A 67 10.37 10.68 13.99
CA GLY A 67 10.65 11.66 12.93
C GLY A 67 9.51 12.62 12.63
N PHE A 68 9.48 13.13 11.41
CA PHE A 68 8.63 14.24 10.98
C PHE A 68 7.51 13.79 10.03
N ALA A 69 6.28 14.18 10.38
CA ALA A 69 5.14 14.17 9.47
C ALA A 69 5.29 15.28 8.42
N ASN A 70 5.89 16.41 8.77
CA ASN A 70 6.24 17.48 7.84
C ASN A 70 7.60 18.08 8.24
N ILE A 71 8.61 17.93 7.38
CA ILE A 71 9.97 18.44 7.59
C ILE A 71 10.00 19.98 7.61
N GLU A 72 9.30 20.63 6.68
CA GLU A 72 9.34 22.09 6.52
C GLU A 72 8.76 22.79 7.75
N GLU A 73 7.61 22.30 8.21
CA GLU A 73 6.94 22.82 9.41
C GLU A 73 7.51 22.27 10.72
N LYS A 74 8.49 21.35 10.66
CA LYS A 74 9.03 20.60 11.80
C LYS A 74 7.94 19.92 12.64
N LYS A 75 6.89 19.43 11.97
CA LYS A 75 5.79 18.71 12.61
C LYS A 75 6.20 17.24 12.80
N PHE A 76 6.24 16.79 14.05
CA PHE A 76 6.54 15.40 14.37
C PHE A 76 5.40 14.46 13.99
N VAL A 77 5.73 13.21 13.68
CA VAL A 77 4.73 12.13 13.60
C VAL A 77 4.15 11.92 14.99
N THR A 78 2.83 11.78 15.05
CA THR A 78 2.07 11.42 16.25
C THR A 78 1.22 10.19 15.97
N LYS A 79 0.66 9.57 17.03
CA LYS A 79 -0.24 8.42 16.88
C LYS A 79 -1.51 8.72 16.08
N ASP A 80 -1.86 10.01 15.95
CA ASP A 80 -3.01 10.52 15.22
C ASP A 80 -2.65 11.10 13.85
N THR A 81 -1.36 11.10 13.47
CA THR A 81 -0.94 11.54 12.15
C THR A 81 -1.48 10.57 11.10
N LEU A 82 -2.20 11.08 10.11
CA LEU A 82 -2.77 10.29 9.03
C LEU A 82 -1.70 9.99 7.99
N PHE A 83 -1.63 8.75 7.52
CA PHE A 83 -0.80 8.37 6.37
C PHE A 83 -1.69 7.90 5.24
N ASN A 84 -1.32 8.17 3.98
CA ASN A 84 -1.90 7.45 2.85
C ASN A 84 -1.43 5.98 2.93
N ILE A 85 -2.35 5.06 3.22
CA ILE A 85 -2.01 3.64 3.43
C ILE A 85 -2.03 2.83 2.13
N ALA A 86 -2.31 3.49 0.99
CA ALA A 86 -2.31 2.88 -0.33
C ALA A 86 -3.11 1.56 -0.33
N SER A 87 -2.59 0.50 -0.96
CA SER A 87 -3.33 -0.76 -1.16
C SER A 87 -3.82 -1.51 0.08
N ILE A 88 -3.45 -1.11 1.30
CA ILE A 88 -4.13 -1.61 2.53
C ILE A 88 -5.61 -1.18 2.56
N SER A 89 -5.99 -0.18 1.77
CA SER A 89 -7.37 0.20 1.50
C SER A 89 -8.25 -0.96 1.00
N LYS A 90 -7.67 -1.90 0.24
CA LYS A 90 -8.40 -3.03 -0.36
C LYS A 90 -8.93 -4.00 0.70
N PRO A 91 -8.14 -4.46 1.68
CA PRO A 91 -8.67 -5.18 2.84
C PRO A 91 -9.81 -4.48 3.58
N ILE A 92 -9.74 -3.16 3.77
CA ILE A 92 -10.81 -2.38 4.43
C ILE A 92 -12.09 -2.44 3.59
N MET A 93 -11.98 -2.20 2.28
CA MET A 93 -13.09 -2.37 1.34
C MET A 93 -13.61 -3.81 1.33
N GLY A 94 -12.73 -4.81 1.49
CA GLY A 94 -13.09 -6.21 1.54
C GLY A 94 -14.08 -6.54 2.65
N VAL A 95 -13.90 -5.96 3.85
CA VAL A 95 -14.87 -6.08 4.96
C VAL A 95 -16.24 -5.53 4.55
N ILE A 96 -16.29 -4.36 3.89
CA ILE A 96 -17.55 -3.75 3.43
C ILE A 96 -18.26 -4.66 2.41
N LEU A 97 -17.52 -5.18 1.44
CA LEU A 97 -18.07 -6.05 0.39
C LEU A 97 -18.66 -7.33 1.01
N LEU A 98 -17.96 -7.94 1.96
CA LEU A 98 -18.44 -9.14 2.65
C LEU A 98 -19.64 -8.84 3.57
N GLN A 99 -19.71 -7.66 4.19
CA GLN A 99 -20.93 -7.21 4.90
C GLN A 99 -22.13 -7.10 3.95
N LEU A 100 -21.93 -6.64 2.72
CA LEU A 100 -22.99 -6.55 1.71
C LEU A 100 -23.39 -7.94 1.20
N VAL A 101 -22.47 -8.91 1.17
CA VAL A 101 -22.80 -10.32 0.90
C VAL A 101 -23.63 -10.92 2.05
N ASP A 102 -23.27 -10.66 3.31
CA ASP A 102 -24.07 -11.07 4.47
C ASP A 102 -25.50 -10.49 4.42
N GLN A 103 -25.64 -9.26 3.95
CA GLN A 103 -26.92 -8.59 3.74
C GLN A 103 -27.67 -9.06 2.48
N LYS A 104 -27.10 -10.00 1.71
CA LYS A 104 -27.63 -10.50 0.42
C LYS A 104 -27.82 -9.42 -0.65
N LYS A 105 -27.08 -8.31 -0.55
CA LYS A 105 -27.05 -7.25 -1.55
C LYS A 105 -26.06 -7.54 -2.67
N LEU A 106 -25.03 -8.33 -2.37
CA LEU A 106 -24.07 -8.88 -3.31
C LEU A 106 -24.00 -10.40 -3.14
N ALA A 107 -23.47 -11.08 -4.15
CA ALA A 107 -23.06 -12.47 -4.06
C ALA A 107 -21.62 -12.60 -4.57
N LEU A 108 -20.87 -13.54 -3.99
CA LEU A 108 -19.45 -13.75 -4.32
C LEU A 108 -19.26 -14.25 -5.75
N ASP A 109 -20.18 -15.13 -6.19
CA ASP A 109 -20.02 -15.97 -7.38
C ASP A 109 -21.07 -15.69 -8.48
N SER A 110 -21.91 -14.67 -8.29
CA SER A 110 -22.79 -14.16 -9.34
C SER A 110 -22.04 -13.27 -10.31
N ASP A 111 -22.58 -13.13 -11.52
CA ASP A 111 -22.09 -12.16 -12.50
C ASP A 111 -22.22 -10.74 -11.92
N ILE A 112 -21.14 -9.95 -11.97
CA ILE A 112 -21.14 -8.56 -11.51
C ILE A 112 -22.12 -7.69 -12.29
N ASN A 113 -22.48 -8.07 -13.52
CA ASN A 113 -23.46 -7.36 -14.34
C ASN A 113 -24.87 -7.41 -13.73
N GLU A 114 -25.18 -8.34 -12.81
CA GLU A 114 -26.44 -8.33 -12.06
C GLU A 114 -26.56 -7.12 -11.12
N TYR A 115 -25.43 -6.51 -10.76
CA TYR A 115 -25.35 -5.42 -9.80
C TYR A 115 -24.92 -4.10 -10.44
N SER A 116 -24.50 -4.06 -11.70
CA SER A 116 -23.91 -2.89 -12.35
C SER A 116 -24.87 -2.19 -13.31
N SER A 117 -24.92 -0.85 -13.27
CA SER A 117 -25.70 -0.02 -14.21
C SER A 117 -25.14 0.03 -15.65
N PHE A 118 -24.00 -0.61 -15.90
CA PHE A 118 -23.40 -0.78 -17.21
C PHE A 118 -22.73 -2.16 -17.35
N THR A 119 -22.71 -2.68 -18.57
CA THR A 119 -22.17 -4.01 -18.87
C THR A 119 -20.64 -4.01 -18.92
N ILE A 120 -20.04 -4.97 -18.24
CA ILE A 120 -18.59 -5.15 -18.07
C ILE A 120 -18.26 -6.59 -18.48
N ASP A 121 -18.01 -6.77 -19.78
CA ASP A 121 -17.67 -8.07 -20.35
C ASP A 121 -16.28 -8.01 -20.95
N ASN A 122 -15.50 -9.08 -20.75
CA ASN A 122 -14.20 -9.22 -21.41
C ASN A 122 -14.43 -9.47 -22.91
N PRO A 123 -14.01 -8.57 -23.81
CA PRO A 123 -14.29 -8.69 -25.25
C PRO A 123 -13.55 -9.84 -25.93
N PHE A 124 -12.54 -10.43 -25.28
CA PHE A 124 -11.74 -11.51 -25.82
C PHE A 124 -12.30 -12.90 -25.48
N LEU A 125 -13.33 -12.98 -24.63
CA LEU A 125 -13.89 -14.22 -24.13
C LEU A 125 -15.37 -14.32 -24.48
N GLN A 126 -15.89 -15.54 -24.59
CA GLN A 126 -17.31 -15.79 -24.84
C GLN A 126 -17.90 -16.60 -23.68
N ASN A 127 -19.06 -16.16 -23.18
CA ASN A 127 -19.82 -16.81 -22.11
C ASN A 127 -19.08 -16.95 -20.76
N GLU A 128 -18.07 -16.11 -20.52
CA GLU A 128 -17.36 -16.04 -19.24
C GLU A 128 -17.83 -14.82 -18.46
N VAL A 129 -18.04 -14.99 -17.16
CA VAL A 129 -18.52 -13.92 -16.27
C VAL A 129 -17.44 -13.49 -15.28
N ILE A 130 -17.42 -12.21 -14.96
CA ILE A 130 -16.60 -11.68 -13.88
C ILE A 130 -17.45 -11.70 -12.61
N THR A 131 -16.89 -12.15 -11.50
CA THR A 131 -17.58 -12.24 -10.21
C THR A 131 -16.90 -11.35 -9.18
N LEU A 132 -17.59 -11.05 -8.08
CA LEU A 132 -16.99 -10.31 -6.96
C LEU A 132 -15.76 -11.04 -6.41
N ARG A 133 -15.81 -12.38 -6.34
CA ARG A 133 -14.65 -13.22 -5.96
C ARG A 133 -13.47 -12.95 -6.88
N HIS A 134 -13.68 -12.96 -8.20
CA HIS A 134 -12.61 -12.71 -9.16
C HIS A 134 -11.95 -11.33 -9.01
N LEU A 135 -12.73 -10.30 -8.68
CA LEU A 135 -12.19 -8.96 -8.41
C LEU A 135 -11.33 -8.96 -7.13
N ALA A 136 -11.82 -9.57 -6.05
CA ALA A 136 -11.16 -9.62 -4.75
C ALA A 136 -9.92 -10.54 -4.70
N SER A 137 -9.87 -11.55 -5.57
CA SER A 137 -8.74 -12.47 -5.73
C SER A 137 -7.76 -12.04 -6.83
N HIS A 138 -7.95 -10.88 -7.45
CA HIS A 138 -7.11 -10.43 -8.57
C HIS A 138 -7.01 -11.49 -9.69
N SER A 139 -8.15 -12.05 -10.08
CA SER A 139 -8.25 -13.07 -11.13
C SER A 139 -9.40 -12.80 -12.11
N SER A 140 -9.84 -11.55 -12.22
CA SER A 140 -10.96 -11.15 -13.09
C SER A 140 -10.62 -11.10 -14.58
N GLY A 141 -9.34 -11.11 -14.95
CA GLY A 141 -8.96 -10.80 -16.32
C GLY A 141 -9.05 -9.30 -16.64
N ILE A 142 -9.27 -8.41 -15.66
CA ILE A 142 -9.12 -6.97 -15.84
C ILE A 142 -7.65 -6.63 -15.58
N ASP A 143 -7.00 -5.96 -16.55
CA ASP A 143 -5.61 -5.56 -16.45
C ASP A 143 -5.42 -4.43 -15.41
N ASP A 144 -4.19 -4.25 -14.95
CA ASP A 144 -3.88 -3.16 -14.03
C ASP A 144 -3.94 -1.79 -14.72
N TYR A 145 -4.31 -0.77 -13.96
CA TYR A 145 -4.17 0.61 -14.37
C TYR A 145 -3.61 1.41 -13.21
N TYR A 146 -2.42 1.97 -13.39
CA TYR A 146 -1.77 2.87 -12.46
C TYR A 146 -1.13 4.00 -13.26
N ASP A 147 -1.70 5.19 -13.15
CA ASP A 147 -1.24 6.38 -13.87
C ASP A 147 -1.29 7.59 -12.95
N PRO A 148 -0.16 7.94 -12.30
CA PRO A 148 -0.08 9.12 -11.43
C PRO A 148 -0.42 10.43 -12.15
N LYS A 149 -0.36 10.50 -13.49
CA LYS A 149 -0.75 11.70 -14.24
C LYS A 149 -2.27 11.93 -14.21
N SER A 150 -3.05 10.90 -13.87
CA SER A 150 -4.49 11.02 -13.67
C SER A 150 -4.86 11.56 -12.29
N TYR A 151 -3.89 11.71 -11.38
CA TYR A 151 -4.13 12.15 -10.01
C TYR A 151 -4.29 13.67 -9.95
N SER A 152 -5.11 14.13 -9.01
CA SER A 152 -5.35 15.54 -8.74
C SER A 152 -4.54 16.01 -7.54
N GLU A 153 -3.71 17.02 -7.73
CA GLU A 153 -2.88 17.59 -6.65
C GLU A 153 -3.72 18.40 -5.66
N ASN A 154 -3.60 18.07 -4.38
CA ASN A 154 -4.18 18.74 -3.21
C ASN A 154 -5.70 18.88 -3.23
N LYS A 155 -6.40 17.99 -3.95
CA LYS A 155 -7.87 17.94 -4.04
C LYS A 155 -8.33 16.57 -4.51
N ASP A 156 -9.60 16.27 -4.30
CA ASP A 156 -10.22 15.08 -4.87
C ASP A 156 -10.21 15.13 -6.40
N SER A 157 -10.22 13.95 -7.01
CA SER A 157 -10.34 13.84 -8.46
C SER A 157 -11.66 14.47 -8.93
N PRO A 158 -11.65 15.35 -9.94
CA PRO A 158 -12.88 15.87 -10.55
C PRO A 158 -13.59 14.79 -11.39
N VAL A 159 -12.91 13.69 -11.72
CA VAL A 159 -13.49 12.54 -12.40
C VAL A 159 -13.95 11.54 -11.35
N GLY A 160 -15.27 11.31 -11.28
CA GLY A 160 -15.86 10.31 -10.40
C GLY A 160 -15.53 8.88 -10.81
N LEU A 161 -15.53 7.97 -9.84
CA LEU A 161 -15.19 6.55 -10.01
C LEU A 161 -16.01 5.88 -11.13
N ARG A 162 -17.32 6.12 -11.17
CA ARG A 162 -18.21 5.59 -12.21
C ARG A 162 -17.77 5.99 -13.62
N SER A 163 -17.49 7.27 -13.84
CA SER A 163 -17.04 7.77 -15.14
C SER A 163 -15.68 7.17 -15.51
N HIS A 164 -14.75 7.14 -14.54
CA HIS A 164 -13.42 6.58 -14.73
C HIS A 164 -13.45 5.12 -15.20
N LEU A 165 -14.29 4.29 -14.57
CA LEU A 165 -14.49 2.89 -14.92
C LEU A 165 -15.19 2.75 -16.27
N LYS A 166 -16.29 3.48 -16.49
CA LYS A 166 -17.06 3.39 -17.74
C LYS A 166 -16.21 3.76 -18.96
N ASP A 167 -15.37 4.79 -18.85
CA ASP A 167 -14.53 5.24 -19.97
C ASP A 167 -13.48 4.21 -20.38
N ARG A 168 -13.12 3.26 -19.50
CA ARG A 168 -12.07 2.26 -19.72
C ARG A 168 -12.61 0.85 -19.95
N LEU A 169 -13.68 0.47 -19.27
CA LEU A 169 -14.18 -0.91 -19.23
C LEU A 169 -15.36 -1.15 -20.16
N VAL A 170 -16.05 -0.11 -20.64
CA VAL A 170 -17.21 -0.25 -21.53
C VAL A 170 -16.82 0.11 -22.95
N ASN A 171 -17.28 -0.65 -23.95
CA ASN A 171 -16.92 -0.48 -25.36
C ASN A 171 -17.19 0.93 -25.93
N SER A 172 -18.14 1.68 -25.37
CA SER A 172 -18.47 3.05 -25.73
C SER A 172 -17.64 4.11 -24.99
N GLY A 173 -16.74 3.68 -24.11
CA GLY A 173 -15.91 4.55 -23.29
C GLY A 173 -14.78 5.19 -24.09
N GLU A 174 -14.46 6.45 -23.77
CA GLU A 174 -13.45 7.26 -24.48
C GLU A 174 -12.08 6.57 -24.53
N TYR A 175 -11.69 5.88 -23.45
CA TYR A 175 -10.39 5.26 -23.28
C TYR A 175 -10.39 3.75 -23.50
N TYR A 176 -11.52 3.13 -23.84
CA TYR A 176 -11.68 1.67 -23.93
C TYR A 176 -10.61 0.99 -24.78
N ASN A 177 -10.24 1.63 -25.90
CA ASN A 177 -9.13 1.25 -26.78
C ASN A 177 -9.10 -0.26 -27.06
N GLU A 178 -10.14 -0.75 -27.75
CA GLU A 178 -10.30 -2.15 -28.15
C GLU A 178 -10.19 -3.16 -27.00
N GLY A 179 -10.54 -2.74 -25.77
CA GLY A 179 -10.52 -3.63 -24.62
C GLY A 179 -9.13 -3.80 -24.00
N ARG A 180 -8.20 -2.84 -24.20
CA ARG A 180 -6.82 -2.90 -23.67
C ARG A 180 -6.70 -3.15 -22.16
N TYR A 181 -7.79 -2.96 -21.41
CA TYR A 181 -7.84 -3.18 -19.96
C TYR A 181 -8.39 -4.57 -19.60
N TYR A 182 -8.49 -5.47 -20.58
CA TYR A 182 -8.83 -6.87 -20.40
C TYR A 182 -7.67 -7.76 -20.86
N LEU A 183 -7.50 -8.88 -20.17
CA LEU A 183 -6.50 -9.90 -20.43
C LEU A 183 -7.19 -11.12 -21.05
N GLU A 184 -6.49 -11.81 -21.95
CA GLU A 184 -7.01 -12.96 -22.71
C GLU A 184 -6.96 -14.28 -21.91
N TYR A 185 -7.47 -14.28 -20.68
CA TYR A 185 -7.61 -15.51 -19.90
C TYR A 185 -8.95 -15.56 -19.18
N THR A 186 -9.51 -16.77 -19.06
CA THR A 186 -10.75 -17.03 -18.33
C THR A 186 -10.63 -16.57 -16.88
N PRO A 187 -11.58 -15.78 -16.34
CA PRO A 187 -11.58 -15.39 -14.94
C PRO A 187 -11.37 -16.59 -13.99
N GLY A 188 -10.52 -16.43 -12.98
CA GLY A 188 -10.12 -17.48 -12.05
C GLY A 188 -8.94 -18.35 -12.51
N SER A 189 -8.63 -18.41 -13.82
CA SER A 189 -7.54 -19.26 -14.36
C SER A 189 -6.12 -18.68 -14.14
N GLN A 190 -6.01 -17.37 -13.90
CA GLN A 190 -4.75 -16.71 -13.60
C GLN A 190 -4.94 -15.64 -12.53
N ARG A 191 -3.89 -15.38 -11.76
CA ARG A 191 -3.82 -14.26 -10.82
C ARG A 191 -2.98 -13.11 -11.39
N LYS A 192 -3.62 -11.99 -11.73
CA LYS A 192 -2.96 -10.73 -12.09
C LYS A 192 -3.54 -9.59 -11.25
N TYR A 193 -2.65 -8.98 -10.46
CA TYR A 193 -3.01 -7.83 -9.62
C TYR A 193 -3.56 -6.71 -10.50
N SER A 194 -4.69 -6.12 -10.09
CA SER A 194 -5.34 -5.04 -10.81
C SER A 194 -5.99 -4.05 -9.84
N ASN A 195 -5.53 -2.81 -9.88
CA ASN A 195 -6.15 -1.69 -9.20
C ASN A 195 -7.50 -1.34 -9.84
N LEU A 196 -7.61 -1.44 -11.17
CA LEU A 196 -8.85 -1.16 -11.90
C LEU A 196 -9.96 -2.18 -11.52
N GLY A 197 -9.60 -3.46 -11.35
CA GLY A 197 -10.51 -4.48 -10.83
C GLY A 197 -10.94 -4.23 -9.38
N ALA A 198 -10.04 -3.74 -8.52
CA ALA A 198 -10.40 -3.34 -7.16
C ALA A 198 -11.28 -2.08 -7.13
N ALA A 199 -11.01 -1.11 -8.00
CA ALA A 199 -11.83 0.08 -8.21
C ALA A 199 -13.26 -0.29 -8.61
N LEU A 200 -13.39 -1.28 -9.51
CA LEU A 200 -14.69 -1.83 -9.88
C LEU A 200 -15.39 -2.50 -8.69
N ALA A 201 -14.69 -3.31 -7.89
CA ALA A 201 -15.27 -3.89 -6.68
C ALA A 201 -15.80 -2.80 -5.71
N GLY A 202 -15.04 -1.72 -5.53
CA GLY A 202 -15.47 -0.56 -4.75
C GLY A 202 -16.70 0.14 -5.31
N HIS A 203 -16.82 0.22 -6.64
CA HIS A 203 -17.98 0.81 -7.30
C HIS A 203 -19.27 -0.01 -7.12
N LEU A 204 -19.17 -1.34 -6.99
CA LEU A 204 -20.34 -2.19 -6.70
C LEU A 204 -21.02 -1.81 -5.38
N VAL A 205 -20.29 -1.23 -4.42
CA VAL A 205 -20.89 -0.68 -3.19
C VAL A 205 -21.87 0.45 -3.51
N GLU A 206 -21.49 1.35 -4.42
CA GLU A 206 -22.34 2.46 -4.85
C GLU A 206 -23.59 1.96 -5.56
N GLU A 207 -23.44 1.00 -6.47
CA GLU A 207 -24.54 0.46 -7.26
C GLU A 207 -25.61 -0.24 -6.38
N VAL A 208 -25.21 -0.98 -5.34
CA VAL A 208 -26.16 -1.74 -4.50
C VAL A 208 -26.64 -1.00 -3.26
N THR A 209 -26.03 0.14 -2.91
CA THR A 209 -26.40 0.91 -1.70
C THR A 209 -26.89 2.32 -1.99
N GLY A 210 -26.57 2.88 -3.15
CA GLY A 210 -26.79 4.30 -3.48
C GLY A 210 -25.87 5.27 -2.75
N MET A 211 -24.90 4.79 -1.96
CA MET A 211 -23.85 5.61 -1.32
C MET A 211 -22.51 5.23 -1.91
N ASN A 212 -21.68 6.21 -2.26
CA ASN A 212 -20.32 5.89 -2.69
C ASN A 212 -19.52 5.21 -1.55
N LEU A 213 -18.44 4.50 -1.90
CA LEU A 213 -17.65 3.73 -0.95
C LEU A 213 -17.13 4.58 0.23
N ALA A 214 -16.71 5.82 -0.05
CA ALA A 214 -16.20 6.74 0.96
C ALA A 214 -17.27 7.09 2.02
N GLU A 215 -18.46 7.48 1.55
CA GLU A 215 -19.62 7.78 2.39
C GLU A 215 -20.08 6.55 3.18
N TYR A 216 -20.16 5.39 2.51
CA TYR A 216 -20.57 4.15 3.16
C TYR A 216 -19.61 3.76 4.28
N ALA A 217 -18.29 3.80 4.02
CA ALA A 217 -17.27 3.48 5.03
C ALA A 217 -17.35 4.43 6.23
N LYS A 218 -17.46 5.74 5.98
CA LYS A 218 -17.55 6.77 7.02
C LYS A 218 -18.80 6.63 7.89
N LYS A 219 -19.90 6.16 7.32
CA LYS A 219 -21.18 6.01 8.03
C LYS A 219 -21.34 4.66 8.72
N HIS A 220 -20.84 3.59 8.11
CA HIS A 220 -21.18 2.21 8.49
C HIS A 220 -20.01 1.35 8.96
N LEU A 221 -18.76 1.69 8.63
CA LEU A 221 -17.60 0.89 9.02
C LEU A 221 -16.73 1.62 10.05
N PHE A 222 -16.19 2.77 9.70
CA PHE A 222 -15.18 3.46 10.51
C PHE A 222 -15.62 3.77 11.96
N PRO A 223 -16.89 4.16 12.23
CA PRO A 223 -17.34 4.33 13.61
C PRO A 223 -17.33 3.03 14.42
N LEU A 224 -17.64 1.89 13.80
CA LEU A 224 -17.67 0.57 14.46
C LEU A 224 -16.27 0.08 14.84
N LEU A 225 -15.24 0.57 14.14
CA LEU A 225 -13.85 0.15 14.32
C LEU A 225 -13.00 1.19 15.05
N GLY A 226 -13.59 2.28 15.54
CA GLY A 226 -12.84 3.35 16.19
C GLY A 226 -11.85 4.05 15.26
N MET A 227 -12.28 4.37 14.04
CA MET A 227 -11.50 5.05 13.00
C MET A 227 -12.12 6.40 12.57
N PRO A 228 -12.46 7.31 13.50
CA PRO A 228 -13.27 8.50 13.21
C PRO A 228 -12.59 9.54 12.29
N SER A 229 -11.27 9.50 12.17
CA SER A 229 -10.48 10.40 11.32
C SER A 229 -10.09 9.76 9.98
N ALA A 230 -10.35 8.46 9.80
CA ALA A 230 -10.06 7.77 8.56
C ALA A 230 -11.01 8.21 7.44
N GLY A 231 -10.48 8.29 6.23
CA GLY A 231 -11.24 8.73 5.06
C GLY A 231 -10.62 8.25 3.75
N TRP A 232 -11.44 8.08 2.73
CA TRP A 232 -11.00 7.65 1.40
C TRP A 232 -10.62 8.84 0.52
N LEU A 233 -11.36 9.94 0.65
CA LEU A 233 -11.18 11.16 -0.12
C LEU A 233 -10.36 12.17 0.68
N LEU A 234 -9.69 13.10 0.01
CA LEU A 234 -9.03 14.23 0.68
C LEU A 234 -10.03 15.13 1.37
N SER A 235 -11.25 15.29 0.83
CA SER A 235 -12.33 16.01 1.50
C SER A 235 -12.87 15.31 2.75
N ASP A 236 -12.58 14.02 2.95
CA ASP A 236 -13.03 13.31 4.15
C ASP A 236 -12.24 13.67 5.41
N VAL A 237 -11.00 14.15 5.24
CA VAL A 237 -10.01 14.29 6.30
C VAL A 237 -9.47 15.71 6.41
N ASN A 238 -8.89 16.04 7.56
CA ASN A 238 -8.13 17.28 7.69
C ASN A 238 -6.75 17.08 7.04
N VAL A 239 -6.54 17.68 5.86
CA VAL A 239 -5.28 17.57 5.10
C VAL A 239 -4.07 17.99 5.93
N ALA A 240 -4.21 18.95 6.85
CA ALA A 240 -3.11 19.36 7.74
C ALA A 240 -2.65 18.25 8.69
N ASN A 241 -3.46 17.20 8.91
CA ASN A 241 -3.11 16.05 9.74
C ASN A 241 -2.49 14.89 8.95
N ILE A 242 -2.39 15.00 7.63
CA ILE A 242 -1.75 13.98 6.79
C ILE A 242 -0.23 14.21 6.82
N ALA A 243 0.55 13.15 7.02
CA ALA A 243 1.99 13.20 6.81
C ALA A 243 2.29 13.53 5.36
N VAL A 244 3.17 14.51 5.14
CA VAL A 244 3.64 14.90 3.81
C VAL A 244 4.43 13.71 3.23
N PRO A 245 4.02 13.18 2.06
CA PRO A 245 4.78 12.15 1.38
C PRO A 245 6.06 12.73 0.77
N TYR A 246 7.18 12.02 0.90
CA TYR A 246 8.47 12.48 0.38
C TYR A 246 9.08 11.52 -0.64
N GLU A 247 9.64 12.10 -1.68
CA GLU A 247 10.69 11.49 -2.47
C GLU A 247 12.05 11.75 -1.82
N VAL A 248 12.94 10.77 -1.86
CA VAL A 248 14.35 10.96 -1.51
C VAL A 248 15.15 11.01 -2.79
N GLU A 249 15.73 12.17 -3.06
CA GLU A 249 16.71 12.38 -4.11
C GLU A 249 18.11 12.32 -3.48
N GLN A 250 19.01 11.56 -4.08
CA GLN A 250 20.40 11.50 -3.66
C GLN A 250 21.33 11.75 -4.81
N CYS A 251 22.33 12.60 -4.57
CA CYS A 251 23.29 13.01 -5.58
C CYS A 251 24.68 12.51 -5.23
N VAL A 252 25.39 11.99 -6.23
CA VAL A 252 26.84 11.80 -6.16
C VAL A 252 27.48 13.19 -6.19
N PRO A 253 28.22 13.58 -5.14
CA PRO A 253 28.89 14.87 -5.13
C PRO A 253 29.81 15.03 -6.34
N TRP A 254 29.83 16.25 -6.91
CA TRP A 254 30.75 16.74 -7.93
C TRP A 254 30.53 16.18 -9.35
N PHE A 255 29.82 15.05 -9.48
CA PHE A 255 29.37 14.52 -10.77
C PHE A 255 27.95 14.96 -11.15
N TYR A 256 27.22 15.61 -10.23
CA TYR A 256 25.81 16.04 -10.40
C TYR A 256 24.88 14.91 -10.88
N LEU A 257 25.29 13.65 -10.69
CA LEU A 257 24.47 12.49 -10.97
C LEU A 257 23.55 12.30 -9.77
N CYS A 258 22.28 12.63 -9.93
CA CYS A 258 21.25 12.43 -8.94
C CYS A 258 20.34 11.29 -9.38
N ALA A 259 19.82 10.54 -8.41
CA ALA A 259 18.76 9.57 -8.61
C ALA A 259 17.79 9.66 -7.45
N ASN A 260 16.52 9.46 -7.75
CA ASN A 260 15.47 9.44 -6.75
C ASN A 260 14.99 8.01 -6.46
N SER A 261 13.94 7.88 -5.64
CA SER A 261 13.40 6.57 -5.26
C SER A 261 12.76 5.83 -6.45
N GLU A 262 12.29 6.55 -7.47
CA GLU A 262 11.70 6.00 -8.70
C GLU A 262 12.77 5.53 -9.72
N ASP A 263 13.98 6.13 -9.72
CA ASP A 263 15.13 5.76 -10.55
C ASP A 263 15.85 4.49 -10.03
N THR A 264 15.11 3.39 -9.89
CA THR A 264 15.52 2.18 -9.15
C THR A 264 16.95 1.69 -9.46
N LEU A 265 17.34 1.61 -10.74
CA LEU A 265 18.67 1.12 -11.15
C LEU A 265 19.80 2.06 -10.77
N VAL A 266 19.64 3.37 -11.05
CA VAL A 266 20.67 4.37 -10.76
C VAL A 266 20.76 4.58 -9.26
N ASN A 267 19.62 4.65 -8.58
CA ASN A 267 19.54 4.77 -7.13
C ASN A 267 20.18 3.55 -6.43
N TYR A 268 19.92 2.33 -6.91
CA TYR A 268 20.59 1.14 -6.40
C TYR A 268 22.11 1.23 -6.56
N ALA A 269 22.60 1.63 -7.75
CA ALA A 269 24.04 1.78 -7.97
C ALA A 269 24.67 2.84 -7.07
N ILE A 270 24.02 3.99 -6.88
CA ILE A 270 24.49 5.03 -5.96
C ILE A 270 24.54 4.48 -4.53
N ASN A 271 23.52 3.77 -4.06
CA ASN A 271 23.49 3.17 -2.73
C ASN A 271 24.60 2.13 -2.52
N GLN A 272 24.83 1.26 -3.50
CA GLN A 272 25.80 0.16 -3.36
C GLN A 272 27.25 0.62 -3.45
N PHE A 273 27.55 1.57 -4.34
CA PHE A 273 28.94 1.93 -4.63
C PHE A 273 29.36 3.23 -3.96
N VAL A 274 28.48 4.23 -3.91
CA VAL A 274 28.83 5.57 -3.40
C VAL A 274 28.38 5.75 -1.95
N ASN A 275 27.15 5.34 -1.63
CA ASN A 275 26.51 5.48 -0.33
C ASN A 275 26.69 6.90 0.28
N PRO A 276 26.16 7.94 -0.40
CA PRO A 276 26.41 9.32 0.00
C PRO A 276 25.85 9.62 1.40
N PRO A 277 26.57 10.39 2.24
CA PRO A 277 26.08 10.85 3.53
C PRO A 277 24.77 11.63 3.41
N ASN A 278 23.97 11.64 4.48
CA ASN A 278 22.64 12.27 4.49
C ASN A 278 22.62 13.75 4.08
N GLN A 279 23.73 14.49 4.26
CA GLN A 279 23.83 15.89 3.80
C GLN A 279 23.74 16.06 2.28
N TYR A 280 23.92 14.99 1.51
CA TYR A 280 23.79 14.96 0.05
C TYR A 280 22.47 14.33 -0.43
N LYS A 281 21.56 14.08 0.52
CA LYS A 281 20.21 13.60 0.24
C LYS A 281 19.22 14.73 0.49
N ARG A 282 18.23 14.83 -0.36
CA ARG A 282 17.19 15.86 -0.31
C ARG A 282 15.82 15.19 -0.23
N PHE A 283 15.02 15.66 0.71
CA PHE A 283 13.60 15.30 0.79
C PHE A 283 12.81 16.25 -0.09
N VAL A 284 12.18 15.71 -1.13
CA VAL A 284 11.32 16.47 -2.04
C VAL A 284 9.87 16.10 -1.71
N PRO A 285 9.04 17.06 -1.25
CA PRO A 285 7.65 16.77 -0.90
C PRO A 285 6.82 16.50 -2.14
N TYR A 286 5.98 15.46 -2.09
CA TYR A 286 4.87 15.29 -3.02
C TYR A 286 3.63 16.03 -2.49
N PRO A 287 2.76 16.52 -3.39
CA PRO A 287 1.44 16.98 -2.98
C PRO A 287 0.59 15.80 -2.50
N HIS A 288 -0.53 16.09 -1.83
CA HIS A 288 -1.50 15.06 -1.50
C HIS A 288 -2.39 14.78 -2.71
N PHE A 289 -2.45 13.54 -3.18
CA PHE A 289 -3.17 13.20 -4.40
C PHE A 289 -4.60 12.68 -4.17
N GLY A 290 -5.56 13.21 -4.92
CA GLY A 290 -6.88 12.60 -5.13
C GLY A 290 -6.87 11.72 -6.38
N ASN A 291 -7.28 10.46 -6.24
CA ASN A 291 -7.24 9.45 -7.30
C ASN A 291 -8.68 9.11 -7.77
N PRO A 292 -9.01 9.14 -9.08
CA PRO A 292 -10.34 8.73 -9.57
C PRO A 292 -10.69 7.26 -9.27
N GLN A 293 -9.68 6.39 -9.14
CA GLN A 293 -9.86 4.99 -8.74
C GLN A 293 -9.58 4.78 -7.23
N TYR A 294 -9.95 5.76 -6.40
CA TYR A 294 -9.68 5.78 -4.96
C TYR A 294 -9.97 4.47 -4.19
N PRO A 295 -10.92 3.58 -4.55
CA PRO A 295 -11.09 2.29 -3.84
C PRO A 295 -9.84 1.40 -3.81
N ASP A 296 -8.89 1.62 -4.72
CA ASP A 296 -7.66 0.84 -4.76
C ASP A 296 -6.67 1.21 -3.63
N GLY A 297 -6.71 2.44 -3.12
CA GLY A 297 -5.61 2.95 -2.33
C GLY A 297 -5.83 4.27 -1.61
N GLY A 298 -7.03 4.84 -1.63
CA GLY A 298 -7.28 6.20 -1.15
C GLY A 298 -7.35 6.37 0.37
N VAL A 299 -7.41 5.29 1.17
CA VAL A 299 -7.59 5.43 2.61
C VAL A 299 -6.41 6.17 3.24
N ARG A 300 -6.75 7.17 4.05
CA ARG A 300 -5.85 7.82 4.99
C ARG A 300 -6.29 7.45 6.39
N ALA A 301 -5.36 6.91 7.17
CA ALA A 301 -5.63 6.48 8.55
C ALA A 301 -4.37 6.68 9.39
N SER A 302 -4.57 6.85 10.70
CA SER A 302 -3.45 6.91 11.64
C SER A 302 -2.99 5.50 12.06
N ILE A 303 -1.81 5.41 12.67
CA ILE A 303 -1.33 4.14 13.24
C ILE A 303 -2.27 3.63 14.34
N GLN A 304 -2.90 4.53 15.10
CA GLN A 304 -3.87 4.17 16.14
C GLN A 304 -5.13 3.56 15.53
N GLU A 305 -5.67 4.17 14.48
CA GLU A 305 -6.87 3.71 13.79
C GLU A 305 -6.64 2.40 13.04
N LEU A 306 -5.49 2.25 12.37
CA LEU A 306 -5.16 1.01 11.67
C LEU A 306 -4.85 -0.14 12.65
N SER A 307 -4.35 0.17 13.85
CA SER A 307 -4.21 -0.81 14.93
C SER A 307 -5.57 -1.28 15.43
N ASN A 308 -6.54 -0.37 15.56
CA ASN A 308 -7.92 -0.74 15.90
C ASN A 308 -8.54 -1.62 14.80
N PHE A 309 -8.39 -1.24 13.52
CA PHE A 309 -8.82 -2.06 12.39
C PHE A 309 -8.28 -3.49 12.48
N LEU A 310 -6.97 -3.65 12.64
CA LEU A 310 -6.36 -4.98 12.71
C LEU A 310 -6.86 -5.77 13.94
N LYS A 311 -6.97 -5.14 15.11
CA LYS A 311 -7.54 -5.76 16.32
C LYS A 311 -8.95 -6.29 16.05
N HIS A 312 -9.82 -5.47 15.48
CA HIS A 312 -11.22 -5.84 15.21
C HIS A 312 -11.36 -6.90 14.12
N VAL A 313 -10.46 -6.92 13.14
CA VAL A 313 -10.35 -7.98 12.14
C VAL A 313 -9.89 -9.31 12.79
N LEU A 314 -8.93 -9.29 13.70
CA LEU A 314 -8.45 -10.50 14.39
C LEU A 314 -9.47 -11.07 15.40
N SER A 315 -10.33 -10.23 15.97
CA SER A 315 -11.39 -10.66 16.89
C SER A 315 -12.73 -10.96 16.20
N ASN A 316 -12.89 -10.58 14.93
CA ASN A 316 -14.18 -10.50 14.25
C ASN A 316 -15.24 -9.77 15.10
N SER A 317 -14.89 -8.64 15.72
CA SER A 317 -15.83 -7.91 16.58
C SER A 317 -15.64 -6.41 16.47
N ASP A 318 -16.71 -5.63 16.57
CA ASP A 318 -16.66 -4.16 16.62
C ASP A 318 -16.35 -3.64 18.04
N LEU A 319 -16.42 -2.32 18.24
CA LEU A 319 -16.26 -1.67 19.55
C LEU A 319 -17.32 -2.10 20.60
N ASP A 320 -18.50 -2.53 20.17
CA ASP A 320 -19.55 -3.04 21.06
C ASP A 320 -19.40 -4.55 21.33
N GLY A 321 -18.41 -5.21 20.74
CA GLY A 321 -18.21 -6.66 20.81
C GLY A 321 -19.15 -7.46 19.91
N LYS A 322 -19.85 -6.82 18.96
CA LYS A 322 -20.71 -7.51 17.98
C LYS A 322 -19.88 -7.96 16.77
N PRO A 323 -20.24 -9.08 16.12
CA PRO A 323 -19.52 -9.52 14.94
C PRO A 323 -19.55 -8.51 13.79
N ILE A 324 -18.37 -8.20 13.21
CA ILE A 324 -18.29 -7.33 12.02
C ILE A 324 -18.72 -8.05 10.73
N LEU A 325 -18.56 -9.38 10.71
CA LEU A 325 -18.98 -10.30 9.66
C LEU A 325 -19.63 -11.53 10.31
N SER A 326 -20.55 -12.19 9.59
CA SER A 326 -20.99 -13.52 9.95
C SER A 326 -19.80 -14.48 9.99
N GLU A 327 -19.88 -15.56 10.76
CA GLU A 327 -18.82 -16.58 10.82
C GLU A 327 -18.48 -17.13 9.42
N ARG A 328 -19.49 -17.29 8.56
CA ARG A 328 -19.31 -17.72 7.18
C ARG A 328 -18.46 -16.73 6.38
N MET A 329 -18.78 -15.45 6.42
CA MET A 329 -18.04 -14.42 5.67
C MET A 329 -16.68 -14.10 6.28
N TYR A 330 -16.53 -14.25 7.60
CA TYR A 330 -15.23 -14.17 8.26
C TYR A 330 -14.28 -15.28 7.79
N ASN A 331 -14.77 -16.52 7.74
CA ASN A 331 -14.01 -17.65 7.22
C ASN A 331 -13.70 -17.50 5.74
N GLU A 332 -14.66 -16.97 4.96
CA GLU A 332 -14.46 -16.66 3.54
C GLU A 332 -13.37 -15.60 3.31
N MET A 333 -13.34 -14.53 4.11
CA MET A 333 -12.34 -13.45 4.01
C MET A 333 -10.92 -14.00 4.02
N PHE A 334 -10.69 -15.01 4.85
CA PHE A 334 -9.41 -15.67 5.00
C PHE A 334 -9.31 -17.00 4.24
N HIS A 335 -10.31 -17.45 3.49
CA HIS A 335 -10.14 -18.64 2.66
C HIS A 335 -9.23 -18.33 1.46
N LEU A 336 -8.42 -19.30 1.01
CA LEU A 336 -7.66 -19.17 -0.23
C LEU A 336 -8.63 -19.16 -1.42
N GLN A 337 -8.63 -18.08 -2.18
CA GLN A 337 -9.69 -17.79 -3.16
C GLN A 337 -9.47 -18.47 -4.51
N LEU A 338 -8.30 -19.06 -4.73
CA LEU A 338 -7.88 -19.62 -6.00
C LEU A 338 -7.38 -21.05 -5.80
N ASP A 339 -7.47 -21.85 -6.88
CA ASP A 339 -6.82 -23.15 -6.90
C ASP A 339 -5.31 -23.00 -6.67
N SER A 340 -4.72 -23.95 -5.94
CA SER A 340 -3.29 -23.93 -5.60
C SER A 340 -2.36 -23.90 -6.82
N SER A 341 -2.80 -24.38 -7.98
CA SER A 341 -2.06 -24.30 -9.24
C SER A 341 -2.02 -22.88 -9.83
N VAL A 342 -2.97 -22.02 -9.44
CA VAL A 342 -3.05 -20.61 -9.85
C VAL A 342 -2.41 -19.70 -8.81
N SER A 343 -2.78 -19.86 -7.53
CA SER A 343 -2.16 -19.16 -6.41
C SER A 343 -2.44 -19.89 -5.10
N ASP A 344 -1.37 -20.15 -4.36
CA ASP A 344 -1.37 -20.75 -3.02
C ASP A 344 -1.46 -19.72 -1.88
N SER A 345 -1.59 -18.43 -2.20
CA SER A 345 -1.43 -17.35 -1.23
C SER A 345 -2.51 -16.28 -1.29
N GLN A 346 -3.37 -16.25 -2.31
CA GLN A 346 -4.37 -15.20 -2.46
C GLN A 346 -5.62 -15.50 -1.62
N ARG A 347 -5.99 -14.56 -0.73
CA ARG A 347 -7.23 -14.56 0.04
C ARG A 347 -8.15 -13.42 -0.46
N PHE A 348 -9.27 -13.14 0.20
CA PHE A 348 -10.17 -12.06 -0.22
C PHE A 348 -9.55 -10.70 0.10
N PHE A 349 -8.93 -10.04 -0.89
CA PHE A 349 -8.08 -8.84 -0.75
C PHE A 349 -6.90 -8.93 0.24
N TRP A 350 -6.72 -10.06 0.91
CA TRP A 350 -5.55 -10.40 1.72
C TRP A 350 -4.60 -11.33 0.95
N ARG A 351 -3.35 -11.43 1.41
CA ARG A 351 -2.39 -12.36 0.82
C ARG A 351 -1.45 -12.96 1.86
N ASP A 352 -1.10 -14.22 1.66
CA ASP A 352 -0.09 -14.91 2.45
C ASP A 352 1.32 -14.54 2.03
N ARG A 353 2.18 -14.34 3.02
CA ARG A 353 3.61 -14.12 2.86
C ARG A 353 4.35 -14.56 4.11
N ASN A 354 5.31 -15.48 3.96
CA ASN A 354 6.15 -15.95 5.06
C ASN A 354 5.35 -16.39 6.31
N ASN A 355 4.30 -17.18 6.14
CA ASN A 355 3.39 -17.65 7.20
C ASN A 355 2.58 -16.55 7.91
N LEU A 356 2.52 -15.35 7.33
CA LEU A 356 1.65 -14.25 7.77
C LEU A 356 0.64 -13.94 6.69
N ILE A 357 -0.56 -13.52 7.11
CA ILE A 357 -1.58 -12.93 6.26
C ILE A 357 -1.37 -11.42 6.31
N GLY A 358 -1.43 -10.73 5.17
CA GLY A 358 -1.27 -9.28 5.18
C GLY A 358 -1.39 -8.62 3.82
N HIS A 359 -1.05 -7.34 3.80
CA HIS A 359 -0.98 -6.52 2.60
C HIS A 359 0.08 -5.40 2.78
N MET A 360 0.72 -5.01 1.69
CA MET A 360 1.56 -3.81 1.63
C MET A 360 0.88 -2.74 0.77
N GLY A 361 1.07 -1.48 1.14
CA GLY A 361 0.69 -0.33 0.34
C GLY A 361 1.93 0.44 -0.08
N SER A 362 1.95 0.90 -1.33
CA SER A 362 2.95 1.86 -1.83
C SER A 362 2.24 2.77 -2.80
N ASP A 363 2.58 4.06 -2.73
CA ASP A 363 2.14 5.12 -3.63
C ASP A 363 3.23 6.20 -3.61
N LEU A 364 3.09 7.28 -4.38
CA LEU A 364 4.07 8.36 -4.46
C LEU A 364 4.42 8.89 -3.06
N GLY A 365 5.67 8.66 -2.65
CA GLY A 365 6.19 9.11 -1.37
C GLY A 365 5.55 8.49 -0.12
N THR A 366 4.95 7.30 -0.22
CA THR A 366 4.42 6.59 0.96
C THR A 366 4.62 5.09 0.88
N PHE A 367 4.72 4.46 2.05
CA PHE A 367 4.71 3.03 2.21
C PHE A 367 3.95 2.64 3.47
N ALA A 368 3.23 1.53 3.40
CA ALA A 368 2.56 0.94 4.55
C ALA A 368 2.60 -0.59 4.50
N ALA A 369 2.59 -1.24 5.65
CA ALA A 369 2.50 -2.69 5.77
C ALA A 369 1.62 -3.09 6.95
N VAL A 370 0.77 -4.08 6.74
CA VAL A 370 -0.02 -4.75 7.78
C VAL A 370 0.14 -6.25 7.58
N TYR A 371 0.66 -6.96 8.58
CA TYR A 371 0.80 -8.41 8.55
C TYR A 371 0.50 -9.00 9.92
N PHE A 372 -0.07 -10.20 9.93
CA PHE A 372 -0.45 -10.89 11.15
C PHE A 372 -0.50 -12.41 10.94
N ASN A 373 -0.47 -13.15 12.05
CA ASN A 373 -0.79 -14.56 12.09
C ASN A 373 -2.19 -14.73 12.67
N LEU A 374 -3.08 -15.42 11.94
CA LEU A 374 -4.48 -15.56 12.35
C LEU A 374 -4.66 -16.51 13.55
N ASP A 375 -3.79 -17.52 13.69
CA ASP A 375 -3.92 -18.56 14.71
C ASP A 375 -3.55 -18.04 16.10
N ILE A 376 -2.41 -17.35 16.21
CA ILE A 376 -1.95 -16.77 17.48
C ILE A 376 -2.34 -15.30 17.66
N LYS A 377 -2.88 -14.67 16.61
CA LYS A 377 -3.33 -13.27 16.60
C LYS A 377 -2.23 -12.25 16.90
N ASP A 378 -1.01 -12.56 16.52
CA ASP A 378 0.11 -11.63 16.55
C ASP A 378 0.21 -10.88 15.23
N GLY A 379 0.68 -9.65 15.24
CA GLY A 379 0.88 -8.89 14.01
C GLY A 379 1.65 -7.61 14.20
N PHE A 380 1.90 -6.93 13.09
CA PHE A 380 2.58 -5.65 13.07
C PHE A 380 2.00 -4.73 12.01
N ILE A 381 2.18 -3.43 12.24
CA ILE A 381 1.83 -2.37 11.31
C ILE A 381 3.02 -1.44 11.19
N ILE A 382 3.32 -0.99 9.97
CA ILE A 382 4.34 0.02 9.68
C ILE A 382 3.76 1.04 8.71
N LEU A 383 3.89 2.33 9.02
CA LEU A 383 3.51 3.45 8.16
C LEU A 383 4.73 4.36 7.98
N MET A 384 5.04 4.73 6.75
CA MET A 384 6.22 5.51 6.38
C MET A 384 5.86 6.56 5.32
N ASN A 385 6.25 7.82 5.53
CA ASN A 385 5.96 8.92 4.60
C ASN A 385 7.06 9.14 3.55
N ARG A 386 7.57 8.04 2.99
CA ARG A 386 8.38 8.06 1.76
C ARG A 386 8.20 6.80 0.94
N GLY A 387 8.55 6.88 -0.35
CA GLY A 387 8.56 5.73 -1.25
C GLY A 387 9.62 4.69 -0.85
N MET A 388 9.41 3.44 -1.29
CA MET A 388 10.29 2.31 -1.00
C MET A 388 11.47 2.24 -1.99
N ASP A 389 12.67 2.06 -1.46
CA ASP A 389 13.89 1.73 -2.20
C ASP A 389 14.63 0.55 -1.53
N SER A 390 15.80 0.16 -2.05
CA SER A 390 16.55 -0.98 -1.50
C SER A 390 16.95 -0.82 -0.02
N LYS A 391 17.29 0.39 0.43
CA LYS A 391 17.72 0.65 1.80
C LYS A 391 16.54 0.67 2.77
N SER A 392 15.50 1.44 2.44
CA SER A 392 14.27 1.48 3.22
C SER A 392 13.60 0.10 3.27
N ALA A 393 13.66 -0.71 2.21
CA ALA A 393 13.15 -2.08 2.25
C ALA A 393 13.91 -2.96 3.23
N SER A 394 15.23 -2.82 3.30
CA SER A 394 16.07 -3.52 4.29
C SER A 394 15.71 -3.07 5.71
N ALA A 395 15.58 -1.77 5.93
CA ALA A 395 15.16 -1.19 7.20
C ALA A 395 13.79 -1.73 7.64
N MET A 396 12.77 -1.68 6.78
CA MET A 396 11.43 -2.15 7.10
C MET A 396 11.40 -3.65 7.43
N ARG A 397 12.17 -4.48 6.71
CA ARG A 397 12.30 -5.91 7.05
C ARG A 397 12.91 -6.13 8.44
N ARG A 398 13.95 -5.36 8.78
CA ARG A 398 14.60 -5.47 10.10
C ARG A 398 13.68 -4.99 11.22
N ILE A 399 12.93 -3.91 11.00
CA ILE A 399 11.91 -3.42 11.95
C ILE A 399 10.80 -4.46 12.11
N ALA A 400 10.22 -4.96 11.02
CA ALA A 400 9.17 -5.98 11.05
C ALA A 400 9.62 -7.25 11.79
N LYS A 401 10.85 -7.71 11.54
CA LYS A 401 11.43 -8.86 12.25
C LYS A 401 11.56 -8.61 13.75
N THR A 402 11.98 -7.41 14.14
CA THR A 402 12.14 -7.02 15.56
C THR A 402 10.78 -6.87 16.25
N LEU A 403 9.77 -6.35 15.54
CA LEU A 403 8.38 -6.31 16.05
C LEU A 403 7.84 -7.73 16.31
N MET A 404 8.18 -8.71 15.46
CA MET A 404 7.69 -10.09 15.55
C MET A 404 8.61 -11.05 16.35
N GLN A 405 9.67 -10.55 16.99
CA GLN A 405 10.80 -11.37 17.49
C GLN A 405 10.52 -12.25 18.73
N ASN A 406 9.26 -12.47 19.10
CA ASN A 406 8.88 -13.47 20.12
C ASN A 406 8.40 -14.80 19.54
N HIS A 407 8.07 -14.88 18.23
CA HIS A 407 7.41 -16.07 17.67
C HIS A 407 7.82 -16.52 16.25
N TYR A 408 8.67 -15.77 15.52
CA TYR A 408 8.93 -16.08 14.10
C TYR A 408 10.38 -15.86 13.63
N SER A 409 10.89 -16.83 12.87
CA SER A 409 12.04 -16.67 11.98
C SER A 409 11.55 -16.08 10.65
N ILE A 410 11.49 -14.75 10.55
CA ILE A 410 11.15 -14.03 9.30
C ILE A 410 12.41 -13.78 8.46
#